data_AF-A0AAW1H4Z6-F1
#
_entry.id   AF-A0AAW1H4Z6-F1
#
_cell.length_a   1.000
_cell.length_b   1.000
_cell.length_c   1.000
_cell.angle_alpha   90.00
_cell.angle_beta   90.00
_cell.angle_gamma   90.00
#
_symmetry.space_group_name_H-M   'P 1'
#
loop_
_entity.id
_entity.type
_entity.pdbx_description
1 polymer ?
#
loop_
_entity_poly.entity_id
_entity_poly.type
_entity_poly.pdbx_seq_one_letter_code
_entity_poly.pdbx_strand_id
1 'polypeptide(L)'
;MPDAPSYSPVFNMTYVYEDQSSITEFGGSEFCGHPSLKQREDSYDIRESMNVHCGFVKGPRPGHGTGFDIDDADFSEMEQCKGIVVASAIFGNYDLLQQPKNVSEAAKRNVCFFMFFDEETEVAMRNASILGTSNKVGLWRIVVVRNLPYTDSRRNGKVPKLLLHRLFPNARYSIWMDGKLELVEDPYRILERFLWRANASFAISRHYKRFDVFVEAEAKKAAAKYDNTSIDFQIDFYKKEGLTPYSVDKLPITSDVPEGCVIIREHVPISNLLGCLWFNEVDRFTSRDQISFSTVRDNIRKKVNWTVNMFLDCERRNFVVQAYHKDVLAQKEAQKLAAIHPPPLLSPSPPPLLPPPSPPPPLSPPPPTTRATFSTTTDHSS
;
A
#
# COMPACT_ATOMS: atom_id res chain seq x y z
N MET A 1 7.51 -30.18 -2.60
CA MET A 1 8.26 -28.97 -2.18
C MET A 1 9.73 -29.27 -2.39
N PRO A 2 10.52 -28.38 -3.00
CA PRO A 2 11.96 -28.61 -3.17
C PRO A 2 12.67 -28.85 -1.84
N ASP A 3 13.67 -29.73 -1.79
CA ASP A 3 14.34 -30.05 -0.52
C ASP A 3 15.35 -28.97 -0.09
N ALA A 4 15.99 -28.31 -1.06
CA ALA A 4 16.94 -27.23 -0.82
C ALA A 4 16.31 -25.84 -1.05
N PRO A 5 16.72 -24.79 -0.30
CA PRO A 5 16.28 -23.42 -0.53
C PRO A 5 16.80 -22.88 -1.87
N SER A 6 16.08 -21.92 -2.45
CA SER A 6 16.59 -21.19 -3.62
C SER A 6 17.90 -20.45 -3.32
N TYR A 7 18.71 -20.24 -4.36
CA TYR A 7 19.93 -19.46 -4.27
C TYR A 7 19.69 -18.04 -3.72
N SER A 8 20.60 -17.58 -2.88
CA SER A 8 20.64 -16.22 -2.36
C SER A 8 22.10 -15.75 -2.30
N PRO A 9 22.45 -14.58 -2.86
CA PRO A 9 23.77 -13.97 -2.69
C PRO A 9 24.00 -13.42 -1.27
N VAL A 10 22.94 -13.26 -0.48
CA VAL A 10 23.01 -12.98 0.96
C VAL A 10 22.93 -14.31 1.70
N PHE A 11 23.92 -14.60 2.55
CA PHE A 11 23.97 -15.81 3.35
C PHE A 11 23.39 -15.60 4.75
N ASN A 12 23.82 -14.53 5.42
CA ASN A 12 23.38 -14.18 6.75
C ASN A 12 22.61 -12.87 6.73
N MET A 13 21.40 -12.87 7.27
CA MET A 13 20.56 -11.70 7.33
C MET A 13 20.05 -11.52 8.75
N THR A 14 20.51 -10.44 9.37
CA THR A 14 20.04 -9.97 10.67
C THR A 14 19.25 -8.68 10.51
N TYR A 15 18.54 -8.30 11.56
CA TYR A 15 17.70 -7.12 11.56
C TYR A 15 18.13 -6.18 12.66
N VAL A 16 18.06 -4.89 12.37
CA VAL A 16 18.42 -3.85 13.32
C VAL A 16 17.43 -3.81 14.47
N TYR A 17 17.97 -3.74 15.69
CA TYR A 17 17.25 -3.52 16.94
C TYR A 17 17.78 -2.26 17.61
N GLU A 18 16.90 -1.33 17.97
CA GLU A 18 17.21 -0.01 18.52
C GLU A 18 16.17 0.37 19.58
N ASP A 19 16.61 0.60 20.82
CA ASP A 19 15.73 1.07 21.90
C ASP A 19 15.35 2.55 21.72
N GLN A 20 16.24 3.35 21.12
CA GLN A 20 16.04 4.77 20.84
C GLN A 20 16.32 5.06 19.37
N SER A 21 15.29 5.55 18.67
CA SER A 21 15.42 6.07 17.32
C SER A 21 15.50 7.60 17.34
N SER A 22 16.34 8.19 16.49
CA SER A 22 16.40 9.64 16.32
C SER A 22 15.93 10.02 14.93
N ILE A 23 15.05 11.02 14.85
CA ILE A 23 14.61 11.57 13.57
C ILE A 23 15.77 12.40 13.03
N THR A 24 16.45 11.88 12.03
CA THR A 24 17.60 12.54 11.42
C THR A 24 17.23 13.27 10.14
N GLU A 25 16.24 12.76 9.39
CA GLU A 25 15.85 13.24 8.07
C GLU A 25 14.34 13.04 7.83
N PHE A 26 13.85 13.44 6.66
CA PHE A 26 12.43 13.34 6.33
C PHE A 26 11.94 11.88 6.27
N GLY A 27 10.68 11.72 6.65
CA GLY A 27 9.95 10.46 6.56
C GLY A 27 10.41 9.40 7.56
N GLY A 28 9.87 8.20 7.36
CA GLY A 28 10.09 7.05 8.23
C GLY A 28 9.22 7.08 9.47
N SER A 29 9.33 6.04 10.29
CA SER A 29 8.63 5.93 11.57
C SER A 29 9.49 5.31 12.65
N GLU A 30 9.06 5.47 13.90
CA GLU A 30 9.65 4.77 15.03
C GLU A 30 9.61 3.26 14.86
N PHE A 31 8.56 2.73 14.21
CA PHE A 31 8.41 1.31 13.91
C PHE A 31 9.59 0.76 13.07
N CYS A 32 10.12 1.59 12.18
CA CYS A 32 11.29 1.27 11.34
C CYS A 32 12.61 1.84 11.85
N GLY A 33 12.61 2.61 12.95
CA GLY A 33 13.82 3.20 13.53
C GLY A 33 14.35 4.46 12.84
N HIS A 34 13.56 5.10 11.95
CA HIS A 34 13.98 6.30 11.20
C HIS A 34 15.37 6.17 10.55
N PRO A 35 15.62 5.18 9.68
CA PRO A 35 16.91 5.04 9.02
C PRO A 35 17.25 6.34 8.27
N SER A 36 18.50 6.77 8.33
CA SER A 36 19.01 7.87 7.48
C SER A 36 19.09 7.44 6.00
N LEU A 37 19.23 8.41 5.10
CA LEU A 37 19.49 8.21 3.68
C LEU A 37 20.81 7.45 3.47
N LYS A 38 21.83 7.73 4.29
CA LYS A 38 23.08 6.97 4.27
C LYS A 38 22.86 5.49 4.63
N GLN A 39 22.08 5.19 5.66
CA GLN A 39 21.74 3.80 6.02
C GLN A 39 20.88 3.14 4.93
N ARG A 40 19.97 3.89 4.32
CA ARG A 40 19.19 3.42 3.16
C ARG A 40 20.11 3.07 1.99
N GLU A 41 21.03 3.95 1.61
CA GLU A 41 21.99 3.69 0.53
C GLU A 41 22.88 2.48 0.83
N ASP A 42 23.40 2.37 2.06
CA ASP A 42 24.20 1.22 2.50
C ASP A 42 23.42 -0.09 2.41
N SER A 43 22.11 -0.07 2.70
CA SER A 43 21.26 -1.26 2.62
C SER A 43 21.07 -1.81 1.19
N TYR A 44 21.35 -1.01 0.17
CA TYR A 44 21.38 -1.44 -1.23
C TYR A 44 22.76 -1.98 -1.64
N ASP A 45 23.79 -1.90 -0.80
CA ASP A 45 25.08 -2.52 -1.05
C ASP A 45 25.08 -3.97 -0.57
N ILE A 46 24.67 -4.89 -1.46
CA ILE A 46 24.39 -6.28 -1.10
C ILE A 46 25.68 -7.04 -0.79
N ARG A 47 25.78 -7.51 0.44
CA ARG A 47 26.90 -8.29 0.99
C ARG A 47 26.44 -9.67 1.42
N GLU A 48 27.38 -10.57 1.64
CA GLU A 48 27.12 -11.92 2.16
C GLU A 48 26.44 -11.91 3.53
N SER A 49 26.78 -10.91 4.37
CA SER A 49 26.13 -10.67 5.66
C SER A 49 25.51 -9.27 5.66
N MET A 50 24.22 -9.20 5.93
CA MET A 50 23.44 -7.96 5.93
C MET A 50 22.80 -7.75 7.30
N ASN A 51 22.85 -6.52 7.79
CA ASN A 51 22.08 -6.07 8.95
C ASN A 51 21.19 -4.90 8.53
N VAL A 52 19.87 -5.09 8.50
CA VAL A 52 18.96 -4.12 7.87
C VAL A 52 17.80 -3.70 8.77
N HIS A 53 17.42 -2.41 8.70
CA HIS A 53 16.12 -1.96 9.19
C HIS A 53 15.02 -2.65 8.38
N CYS A 54 14.04 -3.24 9.07
CA CYS A 54 13.00 -4.04 8.42
C CYS A 54 11.72 -4.10 9.27
N GLY A 55 11.32 -2.94 9.81
CA GLY A 55 10.30 -2.85 10.85
C GLY A 55 10.69 -3.58 12.14
N PHE A 56 9.85 -3.43 13.17
CA PHE A 56 10.02 -4.12 14.46
C PHE A 56 11.39 -3.86 15.10
N VAL A 57 11.85 -2.61 15.10
CA VAL A 57 13.17 -2.26 15.64
C VAL A 57 13.21 -2.23 17.18
N LYS A 58 12.05 -2.11 17.83
CA LYS A 58 11.88 -2.18 19.29
C LYS A 58 11.29 -3.54 19.68
N GLY A 59 11.33 -3.84 20.98
CA GLY A 59 10.71 -5.03 21.58
C GLY A 59 11.48 -6.34 21.32
N PRO A 60 11.33 -7.35 22.19
CA PRO A 60 12.17 -8.55 22.18
C PRO A 60 12.12 -9.35 20.87
N ARG A 61 11.02 -9.26 20.10
CA ARG A 61 10.83 -9.94 18.82
C ARG A 61 9.67 -9.32 18.02
N PRO A 62 9.63 -9.44 16.68
CA PRO A 62 8.54 -8.92 15.86
C PRO A 62 7.17 -9.37 16.36
N GLY A 63 6.26 -8.43 16.63
CA GLY A 63 4.94 -8.75 17.18
C GLY A 63 4.81 -8.65 18.70
N HIS A 64 5.89 -8.37 19.45
CA HIS A 64 5.85 -8.24 20.91
C HIS A 64 6.52 -6.93 21.36
N GLY A 65 5.72 -5.95 21.78
CA GLY A 65 6.21 -4.66 22.28
C GLY A 65 6.88 -3.81 21.19
N THR A 66 6.40 -3.97 19.95
CA THR A 66 7.03 -3.39 18.75
C THR A 66 6.20 -2.28 18.11
N GLY A 67 4.97 -2.06 18.60
CA GLY A 67 3.99 -1.20 17.94
C GLY A 67 3.29 -1.90 16.78
N PHE A 68 3.15 -3.22 16.85
CA PHE A 68 2.31 -4.07 15.99
C PHE A 68 2.11 -5.36 16.78
N ASP A 69 1.42 -5.25 17.91
CA ASP A 69 1.50 -6.25 18.97
C ASP A 69 0.47 -7.35 18.77
N ILE A 70 0.89 -8.60 18.98
CA ILE A 70 0.14 -9.83 18.76
C ILE A 70 0.08 -10.59 20.08
N ASP A 71 -1.10 -11.12 20.42
CA ASP A 71 -1.29 -11.90 21.64
C ASP A 71 -0.43 -13.19 21.63
N ASP A 72 0.15 -13.55 22.79
CA ASP A 72 1.10 -14.67 22.91
C ASP A 72 0.54 -16.02 22.43
N ALA A 73 -0.78 -16.22 22.55
CA ALA A 73 -1.46 -17.41 22.07
C ALA A 73 -1.42 -17.52 20.53
N ASP A 74 -1.59 -16.41 19.82
CA ASP A 74 -1.47 -16.39 18.36
C ASP A 74 -0.02 -16.44 17.91
N PHE A 75 0.89 -15.82 18.67
CA PHE A 75 2.32 -15.92 18.44
C PHE A 75 2.79 -17.38 18.42
N SER A 76 2.39 -18.15 19.42
CA SER A 76 2.77 -19.56 19.58
C SER A 76 2.35 -20.40 18.37
N GLU A 77 1.25 -20.02 17.73
CA GLU A 77 0.70 -20.71 16.56
C GLU A 77 1.38 -20.26 15.26
N MET A 78 1.73 -18.97 15.17
CA MET A 78 2.52 -18.44 14.07
C MET A 78 3.93 -19.07 14.04
N GLU A 79 4.57 -19.26 15.20
CA GLU A 79 5.88 -19.94 15.31
C GLU A 79 5.83 -21.41 14.89
N GLN A 80 4.70 -22.09 15.10
CA GLN A 80 4.53 -23.49 14.71
C GLN A 80 4.35 -23.67 13.20
N CYS A 81 4.10 -22.61 12.45
CA CYS A 81 3.96 -22.68 11.00
C CYS A 81 5.31 -22.85 10.30
N LYS A 82 5.72 -24.09 10.03
CA LYS A 82 7.04 -24.43 9.46
C LYS A 82 7.11 -24.57 7.94
N GLY A 83 5.97 -24.47 7.26
CA GLY A 83 5.84 -24.81 5.85
C GLY A 83 5.42 -23.63 5.01
N ILE A 84 4.13 -23.58 4.71
CA ILE A 84 3.51 -22.56 3.87
C ILE A 84 2.54 -21.78 4.72
N VAL A 85 2.66 -20.45 4.71
CA VAL A 85 1.64 -19.55 5.25
C VAL A 85 0.90 -18.88 4.11
N VAL A 86 -0.43 -18.96 4.12
CA VAL A 86 -1.30 -18.09 3.34
C VAL A 86 -1.79 -17.00 4.30
N ALA A 87 -1.54 -15.75 3.95
CA ALA A 87 -1.87 -14.62 4.81
C ALA A 87 -2.63 -13.53 4.08
N SER A 88 -3.52 -12.87 4.80
CA SER A 88 -4.29 -11.71 4.36
C SER A 88 -4.51 -10.78 5.55
N ALA A 89 -4.98 -9.55 5.31
CA ALA A 89 -5.38 -8.63 6.36
C ALA A 89 -6.62 -7.82 5.98
N ILE A 90 -7.38 -7.44 7.00
CA ILE A 90 -8.46 -6.46 6.92
C ILE A 90 -8.24 -5.47 8.08
N PHE A 91 -7.84 -4.25 7.74
CA PHE A 91 -7.69 -3.14 8.67
C PHE A 91 -8.65 -2.00 8.28
N GLY A 92 -9.16 -1.28 9.28
CA GLY A 92 -10.18 -0.25 9.13
C GLY A 92 -11.51 -0.79 8.59
N ASN A 93 -11.77 -2.09 8.84
CA ASN A 93 -12.99 -2.77 8.42
C ASN A 93 -13.33 -2.62 6.91
N TYR A 94 -12.30 -2.41 6.08
CA TYR A 94 -12.44 -1.93 4.70
C TYR A 94 -13.03 -2.98 3.73
N ASP A 95 -12.76 -4.25 4.02
CA ASP A 95 -13.07 -5.40 3.18
C ASP A 95 -14.06 -6.36 3.82
N LEU A 96 -14.77 -7.12 2.98
CA LEU A 96 -15.49 -8.30 3.42
C LEU A 96 -14.54 -9.48 3.53
N LEU A 97 -14.63 -10.25 4.61
CA LEU A 97 -13.85 -11.47 4.78
C LEU A 97 -14.24 -12.49 3.70
N GLN A 98 -13.26 -12.86 2.86
CA GLN A 98 -13.38 -13.92 1.86
C GLN A 98 -12.83 -15.24 2.42
N GLN A 99 -13.35 -16.39 1.96
CA GLN A 99 -12.87 -17.71 2.37
C GLN A 99 -12.10 -18.39 1.24
N PRO A 100 -10.91 -18.98 1.48
CA PRO A 100 -10.24 -19.79 0.48
C PRO A 100 -11.14 -20.96 0.05
N LYS A 101 -11.26 -21.14 -1.26
CA LYS A 101 -11.98 -22.24 -1.91
C LYS A 101 -11.00 -23.16 -2.63
N ASN A 102 -11.45 -24.36 -2.96
CA ASN A 102 -10.68 -25.36 -3.71
C ASN A 102 -9.34 -25.77 -3.06
N VAL A 103 -9.23 -25.62 -1.74
CA VAL A 103 -8.06 -26.06 -0.96
C VAL A 103 -8.16 -27.58 -0.74
N SER A 104 -7.12 -28.33 -1.13
CA SER A 104 -7.07 -29.78 -0.92
C SER A 104 -7.01 -30.17 0.55
N GLU A 105 -7.42 -31.39 0.89
CA GLU A 105 -7.31 -31.91 2.26
C GLU A 105 -5.87 -31.95 2.77
N ALA A 106 -4.90 -32.13 1.88
CA ALA A 106 -3.48 -32.03 2.23
C ALA A 106 -3.11 -30.59 2.61
N ALA A 107 -3.52 -29.60 1.81
CA ALA A 107 -3.28 -28.19 2.11
C ALA A 107 -4.00 -27.74 3.39
N LYS A 108 -5.25 -28.16 3.62
CA LYS A 108 -5.97 -27.85 4.87
C LYS A 108 -5.26 -28.33 6.14
N ARG A 109 -4.48 -29.42 6.05
CA ARG A 109 -3.69 -29.95 7.18
C ARG A 109 -2.32 -29.30 7.34
N ASN A 110 -1.69 -28.92 6.23
CA ASN A 110 -0.26 -28.61 6.20
C ASN A 110 0.06 -27.14 5.88
N VAL A 111 -0.92 -26.36 5.41
CA VAL A 111 -0.80 -24.93 5.11
C VAL A 111 -1.49 -24.16 6.23
N CYS A 112 -0.81 -23.15 6.76
CA CYS A 112 -1.39 -22.29 7.78
C CYS A 112 -2.09 -21.11 7.11
N PHE A 113 -3.33 -20.84 7.50
CA PHE A 113 -4.13 -19.75 6.96
C PHE A 113 -4.34 -18.70 8.05
N PHE A 114 -3.78 -17.51 7.86
CA PHE A 114 -3.82 -16.42 8.83
C PHE A 114 -4.47 -15.16 8.25
N MET A 115 -5.34 -14.53 9.03
CA MET A 115 -5.97 -13.25 8.69
C MET A 115 -5.70 -12.25 9.81
N PHE A 116 -5.05 -11.14 9.47
CA PHE A 116 -4.76 -10.07 10.42
C PHE A 116 -5.91 -9.05 10.48
N PHE A 117 -6.41 -8.78 11.67
CA PHE A 117 -7.40 -7.75 11.95
C PHE A 117 -6.82 -6.68 12.87
N ASP A 118 -7.34 -5.47 12.77
CA ASP A 118 -7.23 -4.46 13.81
C ASP A 118 -8.43 -4.55 14.74
N GLU A 119 -8.36 -3.85 15.87
CA GLU A 119 -9.41 -3.88 16.88
C GLU A 119 -10.76 -3.40 16.32
N GLU A 120 -10.75 -2.41 15.41
CA GLU A 120 -11.96 -1.94 14.73
C GLU A 120 -12.61 -3.07 13.91
N THR A 121 -11.83 -3.79 13.10
CA THR A 121 -12.33 -4.90 12.29
C THR A 121 -12.78 -6.06 13.17
N GLU A 122 -12.06 -6.37 14.25
CA GLU A 122 -12.45 -7.40 15.21
C GLU A 122 -13.86 -7.12 15.76
N VAL A 123 -14.08 -5.91 16.29
CA VAL A 123 -15.38 -5.49 16.84
C VAL A 123 -16.48 -5.59 15.78
N ALA A 124 -16.22 -5.10 14.56
CA ALA A 124 -17.18 -5.17 13.47
C ALA A 124 -17.56 -6.62 13.11
N MET A 125 -16.58 -7.52 13.05
CA MET A 125 -16.82 -8.93 12.71
C MET A 125 -17.53 -9.70 13.83
N ARG A 126 -17.26 -9.37 15.11
CA ARG A 126 -17.99 -9.91 16.26
C ARG A 126 -19.44 -9.45 16.26
N ASN A 127 -19.69 -8.15 16.03
CA ASN A 127 -21.04 -7.60 15.94
C ASN A 127 -21.85 -8.22 14.80
N ALA A 128 -21.21 -8.50 13.68
CA ALA A 128 -21.82 -9.20 12.54
C ALA A 128 -21.99 -10.72 12.77
N SER A 129 -21.62 -11.25 13.94
CA SER A 129 -21.59 -12.69 14.26
C SER A 129 -20.75 -13.53 13.28
N ILE A 130 -19.80 -12.90 12.57
CA ILE A 130 -18.85 -13.57 11.67
C ILE A 130 -17.71 -14.17 12.49
N LEU A 131 -17.21 -13.42 13.48
CA LEU A 131 -16.19 -13.88 14.42
C LEU A 131 -16.86 -14.32 15.73
N GLY A 132 -16.90 -15.63 15.95
CA GLY A 132 -17.42 -16.24 17.17
C GLY A 132 -16.44 -16.16 18.34
N THR A 133 -16.61 -17.05 19.33
CA THR A 133 -15.72 -17.15 20.49
C THR A 133 -14.36 -17.76 20.15
N SER A 134 -14.28 -18.59 19.11
CA SER A 134 -13.00 -19.04 18.56
C SER A 134 -12.39 -17.98 17.66
N ASN A 135 -11.07 -17.76 17.76
CA ASN A 135 -10.28 -16.93 16.83
C ASN A 135 -10.09 -17.64 15.46
N LYS A 136 -11.14 -18.28 14.94
CA LYS A 136 -11.13 -19.01 13.68
C LYS A 136 -12.42 -18.75 12.92
N VAL A 137 -12.29 -18.42 11.63
CA VAL A 137 -13.41 -18.23 10.70
C VAL A 137 -13.11 -19.04 9.44
N GLY A 138 -13.81 -20.16 9.26
CA GLY A 138 -13.54 -21.09 8.17
C GLY A 138 -12.11 -21.64 8.25
N LEU A 139 -11.30 -21.41 7.20
CA LEU A 139 -9.89 -21.80 7.20
C LEU A 139 -9.01 -20.81 7.96
N TRP A 140 -9.40 -19.54 8.05
CA TRP A 140 -8.59 -18.50 8.67
C TRP A 140 -8.51 -18.66 10.17
N ARG A 141 -7.29 -18.68 10.70
CA ARG A 141 -7.00 -18.24 12.06
C ARG A 141 -6.92 -16.71 12.06
N ILE A 142 -7.66 -16.08 12.96
CA ILE A 142 -7.70 -14.63 13.10
C ILE A 142 -6.63 -14.21 14.10
N VAL A 143 -5.82 -13.22 13.72
CA VAL A 143 -4.83 -12.56 14.58
C VAL A 143 -5.21 -11.11 14.72
N VAL A 144 -5.53 -10.69 15.94
CA VAL A 144 -5.85 -9.29 16.23
C VAL A 144 -4.55 -8.57 16.58
N VAL A 145 -4.29 -7.49 15.87
CA VAL A 145 -3.10 -6.66 16.04
C VAL A 145 -3.47 -5.42 16.83
N ARG A 146 -2.70 -5.14 17.87
CA ARG A 146 -2.85 -3.99 18.76
C ARG A 146 -1.68 -3.01 18.60
N ASN A 147 -1.85 -1.81 19.14
CA ASN A 147 -0.81 -0.76 19.16
C ASN A 147 -0.24 -0.46 17.77
N LEU A 148 -1.10 -0.36 16.76
CA LEU A 148 -0.68 -0.22 15.36
C LEU A 148 0.30 0.95 15.14
N PRO A 149 1.31 0.79 14.28
CA PRO A 149 2.39 1.77 14.16
C PRO A 149 2.01 3.02 13.36
N TYR A 150 0.90 2.96 12.61
CA TYR A 150 0.44 4.04 11.76
C TYR A 150 -1.04 4.34 11.97
N THR A 151 -1.42 5.59 11.76
CA THR A 151 -2.83 6.00 11.72
C THR A 151 -3.52 5.58 10.41
N ASP A 152 -2.78 5.43 9.31
CA ASP A 152 -3.30 4.93 8.03
C ASP A 152 -3.40 3.41 8.02
N SER A 153 -4.62 2.87 8.09
CA SER A 153 -4.90 1.43 8.00
C SER A 153 -4.32 0.77 6.75
N ARG A 154 -4.20 1.50 5.63
CA ARG A 154 -3.56 0.96 4.41
C ARG A 154 -2.07 0.76 4.59
N ARG A 155 -1.40 1.63 5.35
CA ARG A 155 0.02 1.52 5.70
C ARG A 155 0.23 0.38 6.70
N ASN A 156 -0.63 0.26 7.71
CA ASN A 156 -0.64 -0.90 8.61
C ASN A 156 -0.74 -2.21 7.83
N GLY A 157 -1.59 -2.25 6.78
CA GLY A 157 -1.74 -3.42 5.90
C GLY A 157 -0.46 -3.81 5.15
N LYS A 158 0.53 -2.91 5.05
CA LYS A 158 1.81 -3.20 4.41
C LYS A 158 2.74 -4.03 5.29
N VAL A 159 2.54 -4.00 6.62
CA VAL A 159 3.33 -4.78 7.58
C VAL A 159 3.19 -6.28 7.31
N PRO A 160 2.00 -6.90 7.44
CA PRO A 160 1.86 -8.32 7.14
C PRO A 160 1.93 -8.61 5.63
N LYS A 161 1.89 -7.60 4.74
CA LYS A 161 2.07 -7.80 3.29
C LYS A 161 3.53 -8.03 2.90
N LEU A 162 4.43 -7.18 3.39
CA LEU A 162 5.83 -7.15 2.97
C LEU A 162 6.74 -7.89 3.97
N LEU A 163 6.31 -7.99 5.23
CA LEU A 163 7.11 -8.50 6.34
C LEU A 163 6.64 -9.85 6.90
N LEU A 164 5.94 -10.70 6.12
CA LEU A 164 5.56 -12.05 6.60
C LEU A 164 6.73 -12.87 7.10
N HIS A 165 7.89 -12.75 6.46
CA HIS A 165 9.12 -13.41 6.89
C HIS A 165 9.63 -12.96 8.28
N ARG A 166 9.26 -11.76 8.76
CA ARG A 166 9.53 -11.32 10.13
C ARG A 166 8.50 -11.89 11.11
N LEU A 167 7.23 -12.00 10.69
CA LEU A 167 6.12 -12.50 11.51
C LEU A 167 6.07 -14.04 11.61
N PHE A 168 6.51 -14.74 10.56
CA PHE A 168 6.54 -16.20 10.45
C PHE A 168 7.97 -16.67 10.20
N PRO A 169 8.90 -16.52 11.17
CA PRO A 169 10.32 -16.81 10.96
C PRO A 169 10.61 -18.28 10.62
N ASN A 170 9.70 -19.19 10.95
CA ASN A 170 9.82 -20.62 10.68
C ASN A 170 9.13 -21.05 9.38
N ALA A 171 8.32 -20.20 8.74
CA ALA A 171 7.68 -20.52 7.48
C ALA A 171 8.71 -20.46 6.36
N ARG A 172 8.63 -21.41 5.43
CA ARG A 172 9.51 -21.44 4.26
C ARG A 172 8.93 -20.67 3.08
N TYR A 173 7.61 -20.70 2.92
CA TYR A 173 6.92 -20.01 1.84
C TYR A 173 5.75 -19.19 2.37
N SER A 174 5.47 -18.07 1.70
CA SER A 174 4.26 -17.30 1.94
C SER A 174 3.52 -16.96 0.65
N ILE A 175 2.19 -16.98 0.74
CA ILE A 175 1.28 -16.38 -0.23
C ILE A 175 0.53 -15.26 0.48
N TRP A 176 0.88 -14.01 0.19
CA TRP A 176 0.08 -12.86 0.60
C TRP A 176 -1.05 -12.64 -0.39
N MET A 177 -2.21 -12.24 0.12
CA MET A 177 -3.29 -11.67 -0.68
C MET A 177 -4.00 -10.53 0.05
N ASP A 178 -4.40 -9.49 -0.70
CA ASP A 178 -5.20 -8.40 -0.13
C ASP A 178 -6.60 -8.92 0.29
N GLY A 179 -7.17 -8.37 1.37
CA GLY A 179 -8.43 -8.84 1.97
C GLY A 179 -9.66 -8.87 1.05
N LYS A 180 -9.66 -8.07 -0.01
CA LYS A 180 -10.69 -8.08 -1.07
C LYS A 180 -10.66 -9.33 -1.97
N LEU A 181 -9.63 -10.18 -1.86
CA LEU A 181 -9.44 -11.31 -2.76
C LEU A 181 -9.92 -12.62 -2.11
N GLU A 182 -10.53 -13.46 -2.93
CA GLU A 182 -10.85 -14.85 -2.61
C GLU A 182 -9.82 -15.77 -3.29
N LEU A 183 -9.18 -16.67 -2.53
CA LEU A 183 -8.28 -17.69 -3.08
C LEU A 183 -9.12 -18.81 -3.66
N VAL A 184 -8.90 -19.18 -4.92
CA VAL A 184 -9.71 -20.20 -5.61
C VAL A 184 -8.90 -21.36 -6.18
N GLU A 185 -7.63 -21.46 -5.80
CA GLU A 185 -6.73 -22.55 -6.21
C GLU A 185 -5.88 -23.02 -5.02
N ASP A 186 -5.41 -24.26 -5.09
CA ASP A 186 -4.61 -24.86 -4.03
C ASP A 186 -3.23 -24.17 -3.88
N PRO A 187 -2.80 -23.79 -2.66
CA PRO A 187 -1.50 -23.15 -2.42
C PRO A 187 -0.30 -23.88 -3.00
N TYR A 188 -0.31 -25.22 -3.03
CA TYR A 188 0.79 -25.99 -3.60
C TYR A 188 0.91 -25.79 -5.10
N ARG A 189 -0.21 -25.69 -5.82
CA ARG A 189 -0.23 -25.46 -7.28
C ARG A 189 0.24 -24.05 -7.63
N ILE A 190 -0.09 -23.07 -6.79
CA ILE A 190 0.38 -21.69 -6.93
C ILE A 190 1.91 -21.65 -6.78
N LEU A 191 2.45 -22.26 -5.70
CA LEU A 191 3.90 -22.32 -5.48
C LEU A 191 4.62 -23.09 -6.58
N GLU A 192 4.06 -24.23 -7.03
CA GLU A 192 4.62 -25.02 -8.11
C GLU A 192 4.76 -24.20 -9.39
N ARG A 193 3.68 -23.51 -9.79
CA ARG A 193 3.65 -22.73 -11.03
C ARG A 193 4.58 -21.52 -10.99
N PHE A 194 4.52 -20.73 -9.92
CA PHE A 194 5.14 -19.41 -9.92
C PHE A 194 6.52 -19.35 -9.26
N LEU A 195 6.87 -20.31 -8.41
CA LEU A 195 8.20 -20.40 -7.80
C LEU A 195 8.96 -21.60 -8.33
N TRP A 196 8.48 -22.82 -8.11
CA TRP A 196 9.29 -24.02 -8.32
C TRP A 196 9.62 -24.29 -9.79
N ARG A 197 8.62 -24.26 -10.68
CA ARG A 197 8.84 -24.44 -12.13
C ARG A 197 9.53 -23.24 -12.78
N ALA A 198 9.36 -22.05 -12.20
CA ALA A 198 10.01 -20.82 -12.65
C ALA A 198 11.44 -20.67 -12.11
N ASN A 199 11.88 -21.55 -11.21
CA ASN A 199 13.14 -21.44 -10.47
C ASN A 199 13.33 -20.05 -9.85
N ALA A 200 12.29 -19.56 -9.16
CA ALA A 200 12.24 -18.22 -8.58
C ALA A 200 11.91 -18.27 -7.08
N SER A 201 12.45 -17.33 -6.31
CA SER A 201 12.15 -17.17 -4.88
C SER A 201 11.13 -16.07 -4.58
N PHE A 202 10.75 -15.28 -5.57
CA PHE A 202 9.74 -14.23 -5.45
C PHE A 202 8.96 -14.11 -6.77
N ALA A 203 7.64 -14.10 -6.68
CA ALA A 203 6.76 -13.92 -7.83
C ALA A 203 5.64 -12.93 -7.53
N ILE A 204 5.36 -12.07 -8.51
CA ILE A 204 4.36 -11.01 -8.42
C ILE A 204 3.81 -10.70 -9.80
N SER A 205 2.51 -10.46 -9.92
CA SER A 205 1.92 -10.06 -11.19
C SER A 205 2.28 -8.62 -11.54
N ARG A 206 2.43 -8.32 -12.84
CA ARG A 206 2.41 -6.93 -13.32
C ARG A 206 1.00 -6.35 -13.26
N HIS A 207 0.89 -5.04 -13.11
CA HIS A 207 -0.39 -4.34 -13.18
C HIS A 207 -1.04 -4.45 -14.57
N TYR A 208 -2.35 -4.63 -14.62
CA TYR A 208 -3.10 -4.97 -15.84
C TYR A 208 -3.22 -3.87 -16.91
N LYS A 209 -2.67 -2.67 -16.67
CA LYS A 209 -2.91 -1.48 -17.50
C LYS A 209 -1.75 -0.50 -17.52
N ARG A 210 -1.14 -0.26 -16.37
CA ARG A 210 -0.04 0.68 -16.19
C ARG A 210 1.23 -0.14 -15.97
N PHE A 211 2.27 0.16 -16.74
CA PHE A 211 3.54 -0.57 -16.69
C PHE A 211 4.72 0.35 -16.34
N ASP A 212 4.46 1.65 -16.33
CA ASP A 212 5.43 2.69 -16.02
C ASP A 212 5.04 3.36 -14.69
N VAL A 213 6.01 3.51 -13.80
CA VAL A 213 5.84 4.07 -12.46
C VAL A 213 5.40 5.54 -12.47
N PHE A 214 5.82 6.34 -13.45
CA PHE A 214 5.37 7.73 -13.60
C PHE A 214 3.90 7.77 -14.02
N VAL A 215 3.47 6.87 -14.90
CA VAL A 215 2.06 6.73 -15.28
C VAL A 215 1.21 6.25 -14.09
N GLU A 216 1.75 5.35 -13.25
CA GLU A 216 1.09 4.94 -12.01
C GLU A 216 0.93 6.12 -11.04
N ALA A 217 1.96 6.94 -10.86
CA ALA A 217 1.92 8.11 -9.98
C ALA A 217 0.82 9.11 -10.41
N GLU A 218 0.76 9.46 -11.69
CA GLU A 218 -0.31 10.32 -12.22
C GLU A 218 -1.69 9.71 -12.02
N ALA A 219 -1.83 8.39 -12.21
CA ALA A 219 -3.10 7.70 -11.97
C ALA A 219 -3.51 7.71 -10.49
N LYS A 220 -2.57 7.61 -9.55
CA LYS A 220 -2.85 7.70 -8.11
C LYS A 220 -3.28 9.12 -7.70
N LYS A 221 -2.63 10.14 -8.26
CA LYS A 221 -3.00 11.55 -8.07
C LYS A 221 -4.41 11.84 -8.60
N ALA A 222 -4.68 11.43 -9.85
CA ALA A 222 -5.99 11.62 -10.47
C ALA A 222 -7.13 10.93 -9.70
N ALA A 223 -6.84 9.79 -9.07
CA ALA A 223 -7.80 9.05 -8.25
C ALA A 223 -7.86 9.53 -6.78
N ALA A 224 -7.19 10.63 -6.43
CA ALA A 224 -7.09 11.19 -5.08
C ALA A 224 -6.74 10.13 -4.02
N LYS A 225 -5.86 9.19 -4.38
CA LYS A 225 -5.54 8.03 -3.53
C LYS A 225 -4.50 8.38 -2.47
N TYR A 226 -3.71 9.42 -2.65
CA TYR A 226 -2.80 9.93 -1.65
C TYR A 226 -2.64 11.43 -1.91
N ASP A 227 -2.06 12.15 -0.95
CA ASP A 227 -1.69 13.54 -1.18
C ASP A 227 -0.77 13.68 -2.41
N ASN A 228 -1.12 14.59 -3.32
CA ASN A 228 -0.42 14.75 -4.59
C ASN A 228 1.01 15.23 -4.37
N THR A 229 1.23 16.15 -3.43
CA THR A 229 2.56 16.71 -3.18
C THR A 229 3.52 15.65 -2.64
N SER A 230 3.01 14.72 -1.83
CA SER A 230 3.77 13.58 -1.32
C SER A 230 4.15 12.58 -2.43
N ILE A 231 3.25 12.34 -3.39
CA ILE A 231 3.54 11.50 -4.56
C ILE A 231 4.60 12.17 -5.44
N ASP A 232 4.46 13.46 -5.73
CA ASP A 232 5.41 14.21 -6.56
C ASP A 232 6.79 14.23 -5.93
N PHE A 233 6.87 14.45 -4.61
CA PHE A 233 8.11 14.40 -3.86
C PHE A 233 8.80 13.03 -3.96
N GLN A 234 8.05 11.92 -3.78
CA GLN A 234 8.59 10.56 -3.90
C GLN A 234 9.13 10.29 -5.31
N ILE A 235 8.37 10.67 -6.35
CA ILE A 235 8.76 10.46 -7.74
C ILE A 235 9.99 11.30 -8.10
N ASP A 236 10.04 12.56 -7.70
CA ASP A 236 11.16 13.44 -7.99
C ASP A 236 12.42 13.02 -7.22
N PHE A 237 12.27 12.48 -6.01
CA PHE A 237 13.35 11.83 -5.29
C PHE A 237 13.93 10.66 -6.12
N TYR A 238 13.09 9.74 -6.58
CA TYR A 238 13.56 8.61 -7.38
C TYR A 238 14.14 9.02 -8.74
N LYS A 239 13.62 10.05 -9.41
CA LYS A 239 14.21 10.59 -10.64
C LYS A 239 15.63 11.11 -10.40
N LYS A 240 15.86 11.82 -9.29
CA LYS A 240 17.21 12.29 -8.90
C LYS A 240 18.17 11.13 -8.65
N GLU A 241 17.66 9.99 -8.19
CA GLU A 241 18.42 8.73 -8.04
C GLU A 241 18.57 7.93 -9.36
N GLY A 242 18.07 8.46 -10.48
CA GLY A 242 18.22 7.86 -11.81
C GLY A 242 17.11 6.89 -12.21
N LEU A 243 15.93 6.94 -11.58
CA LEU A 243 14.74 6.23 -12.07
C LEU A 243 14.32 6.80 -13.43
N THR A 244 14.28 5.95 -14.45
CA THR A 244 13.86 6.29 -15.82
C THR A 244 12.55 5.59 -16.20
N PRO A 245 11.84 6.09 -17.24
CA PRO A 245 10.61 5.47 -17.72
C PRO A 245 10.81 3.99 -18.04
N TYR A 246 9.75 3.20 -17.94
CA TYR A 246 9.82 1.80 -18.31
C TYR A 246 10.18 1.66 -19.79
N SER A 247 11.15 0.80 -20.09
CA SER A 247 11.52 0.40 -21.45
C SER A 247 11.73 -1.11 -21.53
N VAL A 248 11.76 -1.64 -22.77
CA VAL A 248 12.04 -3.05 -23.04
C VAL A 248 13.47 -3.47 -22.62
N ASP A 249 14.36 -2.53 -22.34
CA ASP A 249 15.70 -2.80 -21.83
C ASP A 249 15.68 -3.42 -20.43
N LYS A 250 14.56 -3.26 -19.70
CA LYS A 250 14.36 -3.86 -18.37
C LYS A 250 13.98 -5.35 -18.42
N LEU A 251 13.83 -5.95 -19.60
CA LEU A 251 13.56 -7.39 -19.74
C LEU A 251 14.57 -8.24 -18.93
N PRO A 252 14.15 -9.40 -18.37
CA PRO A 252 12.85 -10.05 -18.54
C PRO A 252 11.71 -9.44 -17.70
N ILE A 253 11.97 -8.38 -16.93
CA ILE A 253 10.92 -7.69 -16.18
C ILE A 253 10.07 -6.84 -17.13
N THR A 254 8.76 -7.10 -17.16
CA THR A 254 7.84 -6.55 -18.16
C THR A 254 7.03 -5.34 -17.67
N SER A 255 7.33 -4.83 -16.47
CA SER A 255 6.64 -3.69 -15.85
C SER A 255 7.44 -3.12 -14.67
N ASP A 256 7.38 -1.80 -14.47
CA ASP A 256 7.78 -1.14 -13.22
C ASP A 256 6.69 -1.22 -12.15
N VAL A 257 5.45 -1.45 -12.56
CA VAL A 257 4.28 -1.41 -11.69
C VAL A 257 3.79 -2.82 -11.40
N PRO A 258 3.86 -3.30 -10.16
CA PRO A 258 3.28 -4.57 -9.77
C PRO A 258 1.77 -4.42 -9.52
N GLU A 259 1.02 -5.48 -9.78
CA GLU A 259 -0.26 -5.70 -9.12
C GLU A 259 0.03 -6.42 -7.79
N GLY A 260 0.33 -5.63 -6.76
CA GLY A 260 0.79 -6.15 -5.47
C GLY A 260 -0.31 -6.81 -4.63
N CYS A 261 -1.54 -6.97 -5.12
CA CYS A 261 -2.60 -7.60 -4.34
C CYS A 261 -2.38 -9.09 -4.09
N VAL A 262 -1.37 -9.70 -4.73
CA VAL A 262 -0.85 -11.03 -4.40
C VAL A 262 0.69 -10.98 -4.42
N ILE A 263 1.33 -11.61 -3.44
CA ILE A 263 2.78 -11.86 -3.44
C ILE A 263 3.03 -13.32 -3.11
N ILE A 264 3.79 -14.03 -3.96
CA ILE A 264 4.16 -15.44 -3.76
C ILE A 264 5.67 -15.48 -3.52
N ARG A 265 6.11 -16.08 -2.41
CA ARG A 265 7.49 -15.92 -1.98
C ARG A 265 8.01 -17.13 -1.22
N GLU A 266 9.26 -17.49 -1.47
CA GLU A 266 10.08 -18.33 -0.58
C GLU A 266 10.87 -17.41 0.35
N HIS A 267 10.93 -17.68 1.65
CA HIS A 267 11.64 -16.86 2.64
C HIS A 267 13.15 -17.18 2.63
N VAL A 268 13.82 -16.80 1.54
CA VAL A 268 15.29 -16.80 1.44
C VAL A 268 15.86 -15.38 1.63
N PRO A 269 17.11 -15.21 2.09
CA PRO A 269 17.65 -13.90 2.48
C PRO A 269 17.50 -12.81 1.41
N ILE A 270 17.76 -13.07 0.13
CA ILE A 270 17.60 -12.06 -0.93
C ILE A 270 16.14 -11.61 -1.13
N SER A 271 15.18 -12.52 -0.99
CA SER A 271 13.75 -12.17 -1.04
C SER A 271 13.30 -11.41 0.21
N ASN A 272 13.93 -11.73 1.37
CA ASN A 272 13.75 -11.04 2.64
C ASN A 272 14.25 -9.61 2.56
N LEU A 273 15.42 -9.42 1.97
CA LEU A 273 15.96 -8.10 1.68
C LEU A 273 15.01 -7.29 0.79
N LEU A 274 14.50 -7.86 -0.31
CA LEU A 274 13.51 -7.17 -1.15
C LEU A 274 12.29 -6.73 -0.32
N GLY A 275 11.74 -7.61 0.51
CA GLY A 275 10.59 -7.29 1.36
C GLY A 275 10.88 -6.15 2.35
N CYS A 276 12.03 -6.20 3.03
CA CYS A 276 12.48 -5.18 3.97
C CYS A 276 12.66 -3.83 3.30
N LEU A 277 13.45 -3.77 2.22
CA LEU A 277 13.74 -2.53 1.52
C LEU A 277 12.48 -1.93 0.90
N TRP A 278 11.60 -2.76 0.34
CA TRP A 278 10.33 -2.29 -0.20
C TRP A 278 9.42 -1.71 0.88
N PHE A 279 9.36 -2.33 2.06
CA PHE A 279 8.63 -1.78 3.19
C PHE A 279 9.24 -0.47 3.70
N ASN A 280 10.57 -0.36 3.75
CA ASN A 280 11.25 0.88 4.17
C ASN A 280 10.95 2.06 3.24
N GLU A 281 10.82 1.83 1.93
CA GLU A 281 10.37 2.87 1.00
C GLU A 281 8.92 3.30 1.24
N VAL A 282 8.03 2.33 1.52
CA VAL A 282 6.62 2.58 1.87
C VAL A 282 6.50 3.38 3.17
N ASP A 283 7.33 3.03 4.16
CA ASP A 283 7.41 3.72 5.44
C ASP A 283 7.92 5.15 5.28
N ARG A 284 9.00 5.33 4.51
CA ARG A 284 9.63 6.63 4.28
C ARG A 284 8.71 7.59 3.52
N PHE A 285 8.10 7.13 2.45
CA PHE A 285 7.34 7.96 1.52
C PHE A 285 5.83 7.75 1.70
N THR A 286 5.19 7.12 0.71
CA THR A 286 3.74 6.95 0.66
C THR A 286 3.34 5.49 0.87
N SER A 287 2.11 5.26 1.33
CA SER A 287 1.56 3.89 1.46
C SER A 287 1.26 3.20 0.12
N ARG A 288 1.67 3.81 -1.01
CA ARG A 288 1.50 3.32 -2.38
C ARG A 288 2.70 2.49 -2.81
N ASP A 289 2.75 1.27 -2.31
CA ASP A 289 3.76 0.23 -2.63
C ASP A 289 4.07 0.06 -4.13
N GLN A 290 3.10 0.28 -5.02
CA GLN A 290 3.32 0.22 -6.46
C GLN A 290 4.35 1.25 -6.98
N ILE A 291 4.51 2.39 -6.29
CA ILE A 291 5.42 3.48 -6.69
C ILE A 291 6.87 3.14 -6.31
N SER A 292 7.09 2.49 -5.17
CA SER A 292 8.43 2.19 -4.67
C SER A 292 9.03 0.90 -5.21
N PHE A 293 8.21 0.00 -5.77
CA PHE A 293 8.65 -1.33 -6.19
C PHE A 293 9.80 -1.33 -7.19
N SER A 294 9.70 -0.53 -8.26
CA SER A 294 10.72 -0.49 -9.31
C SER A 294 12.06 0.00 -8.78
N THR A 295 12.05 1.02 -7.93
CA THR A 295 13.26 1.57 -7.30
C THR A 295 14.00 0.49 -6.51
N VAL A 296 13.29 -0.23 -5.63
CA VAL A 296 13.92 -1.28 -4.80
C VAL A 296 14.45 -2.41 -5.66
N ARG A 297 13.61 -2.91 -6.57
CA ARG A 297 13.96 -4.00 -7.48
C ARG A 297 15.18 -3.66 -8.33
N ASP A 298 15.21 -2.47 -8.93
CA ASP A 298 16.28 -2.06 -9.84
C ASP A 298 17.59 -1.87 -9.09
N ASN A 299 17.56 -1.32 -7.87
CA ASN A 299 18.76 -1.21 -7.04
C ASN A 299 19.32 -2.57 -6.60
N ILE A 300 18.47 -3.52 -6.24
CA ILE A 300 18.92 -4.90 -5.96
C ILE A 300 19.52 -5.55 -7.22
N ARG A 301 18.82 -5.47 -8.35
CA ARG A 301 19.24 -6.10 -9.62
C ARG A 301 20.57 -5.54 -10.16
N LYS A 302 20.86 -4.26 -9.90
CA LYS A 302 22.16 -3.65 -10.26
C LYS A 302 23.33 -4.27 -9.50
N LYS A 303 23.10 -4.86 -8.34
CA LYS A 303 24.13 -5.35 -7.42
C LYS A 303 24.33 -6.86 -7.49
N VAL A 304 23.26 -7.61 -7.76
CA VAL A 304 23.31 -9.07 -7.80
C VAL A 304 22.50 -9.62 -8.97
N ASN A 305 22.91 -10.77 -9.50
CA ASN A 305 22.18 -11.50 -10.53
C ASN A 305 20.97 -12.25 -9.92
N TRP A 306 20.00 -11.49 -9.44
CA TRP A 306 18.73 -11.99 -8.93
C TRP A 306 17.59 -11.15 -9.49
N THR A 307 16.45 -11.78 -9.75
CA THR A 307 15.27 -11.08 -10.27
C THR A 307 13.98 -11.73 -9.77
N VAL A 308 12.89 -10.98 -9.86
CA VAL A 308 11.55 -11.48 -9.52
C VAL A 308 10.94 -12.19 -10.72
N ASN A 309 10.14 -13.22 -10.48
CA ASN A 309 9.26 -13.77 -11.51
C ASN A 309 8.03 -12.85 -11.67
N MET A 310 8.05 -12.01 -12.70
CA MET A 310 6.94 -11.11 -13.00
C MET A 310 5.96 -11.71 -14.01
N PHE A 311 4.84 -12.23 -13.52
CA PHE A 311 3.82 -12.90 -14.34
C PHE A 311 2.68 -11.97 -14.75
N LEU A 312 1.80 -12.42 -15.66
CA LEU A 312 0.72 -11.59 -16.20
C LEU A 312 -0.48 -11.50 -15.23
N ASP A 313 -1.19 -10.37 -15.24
CA ASP A 313 -2.42 -10.22 -14.42
C ASP A 313 -3.50 -11.26 -14.76
N CYS A 314 -3.60 -11.70 -16.03
CA CYS A 314 -4.53 -12.76 -16.40
C CYS A 314 -4.19 -14.08 -15.69
N GLU A 315 -2.92 -14.36 -15.43
CA GLU A 315 -2.51 -15.54 -14.68
C GLU A 315 -2.84 -15.42 -13.20
N ARG A 316 -2.73 -14.22 -12.63
CA ARG A 316 -3.21 -13.92 -11.27
C ARG A 316 -4.69 -14.28 -11.11
N ARG A 317 -5.52 -13.85 -12.08
CA ARG A 317 -6.98 -14.09 -12.07
C ARG A 317 -7.37 -15.56 -12.18
N ASN A 318 -6.44 -16.46 -12.49
CA ASN A 318 -6.71 -17.91 -12.49
C ASN A 318 -6.78 -18.48 -11.07
N PHE A 319 -6.18 -17.83 -10.08
CA PHE A 319 -6.10 -18.37 -8.71
C PHE A 319 -6.63 -17.43 -7.63
N VAL A 320 -6.97 -16.17 -7.97
CA VAL A 320 -7.72 -15.28 -7.08
C VAL A 320 -8.87 -14.58 -7.80
N VAL A 321 -9.99 -14.43 -7.10
CA VAL A 321 -11.16 -13.67 -7.54
C VAL A 321 -11.27 -12.40 -6.70
N GLN A 322 -11.56 -11.28 -7.35
CA GLN A 322 -11.66 -9.98 -6.66
C GLN A 322 -13.11 -9.68 -6.28
N ALA A 323 -13.36 -9.53 -4.98
CA ALA A 323 -14.58 -8.97 -4.44
C ALA A 323 -14.53 -7.43 -4.43
N TYR A 324 -15.68 -6.80 -4.16
CA TYR A 324 -15.76 -5.35 -3.99
C TYR A 324 -15.55 -4.97 -2.52
N HIS A 325 -14.90 -3.83 -2.31
CA HIS A 325 -14.83 -3.16 -1.01
C HIS A 325 -16.23 -2.79 -0.49
N LYS A 326 -16.38 -2.68 0.83
CA LYS A 326 -17.69 -2.39 1.45
C LYS A 326 -18.28 -1.05 1.00
N ASP A 327 -17.45 -0.03 0.81
CA ASP A 327 -17.86 1.28 0.32
C ASP A 327 -18.48 1.21 -1.09
N VAL A 328 -17.87 0.45 -2.00
CA VAL A 328 -18.37 0.23 -3.36
C VAL A 328 -19.68 -0.54 -3.35
N LEU A 329 -19.83 -1.53 -2.46
CA LEU A 329 -21.08 -2.27 -2.30
C LEU A 329 -22.20 -1.36 -1.80
N ALA A 330 -21.94 -0.55 -0.77
CA ALA A 330 -22.90 0.43 -0.25
C ALA A 330 -23.32 1.45 -1.30
N GLN A 331 -22.39 1.95 -2.12
CA GLN A 331 -22.70 2.86 -3.23
C GLN A 331 -23.60 2.20 -4.28
N LYS A 332 -23.32 0.95 -4.66
CA LYS A 332 -24.15 0.19 -5.60
C LYS A 332 -25.55 -0.06 -5.05
N GLU A 333 -25.68 -0.38 -3.77
CA GLU A 333 -26.98 -0.54 -3.11
C GLU A 333 -27.77 0.77 -3.06
N ALA A 334 -27.11 1.88 -2.71
CA ALA A 334 -27.74 3.21 -2.72
C ALA A 334 -28.23 3.60 -4.13
N GLN A 335 -27.42 3.35 -5.16
CA GLN A 335 -27.83 3.56 -6.56
C GLN A 335 -29.02 2.69 -6.96
N LYS A 336 -29.04 1.43 -6.53
CA LYS A 336 -30.17 0.52 -6.78
C LYS A 336 -31.44 0.97 -6.08
N LEU A 337 -31.35 1.43 -4.82
CA LEU A 337 -32.48 1.97 -4.07
C LEU A 337 -33.02 3.26 -4.70
N ALA A 338 -32.14 4.17 -5.13
CA ALA A 338 -32.52 5.39 -5.83
C ALA A 338 -33.21 5.12 -7.18
N ALA A 339 -32.86 4.03 -7.86
CA ALA A 339 -33.52 3.61 -9.09
C ALA A 339 -34.93 3.02 -8.85
N ILE A 340 -35.18 2.40 -7.68
CA ILE A 340 -36.48 1.82 -7.30
C ILE A 340 -37.41 2.91 -6.72
N HIS A 341 -36.85 3.83 -5.95
CA HIS A 341 -37.55 4.98 -5.37
C HIS A 341 -36.94 6.27 -5.92
N PRO A 342 -37.28 6.66 -7.16
CA PRO A 342 -36.86 7.96 -7.67
C PRO A 342 -37.38 9.05 -6.71
N PRO A 343 -36.57 10.06 -6.38
CA PRO A 343 -37.03 11.16 -5.53
C PRO A 343 -38.31 11.77 -6.13
N PRO A 344 -39.25 12.24 -5.28
CA PRO A 344 -40.45 12.89 -5.77
C PRO A 344 -40.06 13.98 -6.76
N LEU A 345 -40.70 14.01 -7.92
CA LEU A 345 -40.55 15.12 -8.87
C LEU A 345 -40.80 16.41 -8.08
N LEU A 346 -39.75 17.23 -7.93
CA LEU A 346 -39.89 18.57 -7.40
C LEU A 346 -40.95 19.27 -8.27
N SER A 347 -42.06 19.67 -7.66
CA SER A 347 -43.05 20.50 -8.31
C SER A 347 -42.35 21.72 -8.91
N PRO A 348 -42.70 22.14 -10.14
CA PRO A 348 -42.04 23.25 -10.79
C PRO A 348 -42.09 24.48 -9.87
N SER A 349 -40.92 25.08 -9.64
CA SER A 349 -40.80 26.29 -8.84
C SER A 349 -41.74 27.36 -9.38
N PRO A 350 -42.46 28.11 -8.51
CA PRO A 350 -43.26 29.23 -8.98
C PRO A 350 -42.35 30.23 -9.74
N PRO A 351 -42.86 30.88 -10.80
CA PRO A 351 -42.06 31.77 -11.63
C PRO A 351 -41.40 32.86 -10.76
N PRO A 352 -40.17 33.29 -11.11
CA PRO A 352 -39.46 34.30 -10.34
C PRO A 352 -40.32 35.54 -10.14
N LEU A 353 -40.47 35.98 -8.89
CA LEU A 353 -41.06 37.28 -8.57
C LEU A 353 -40.23 38.35 -9.28
N LEU A 354 -40.92 39.20 -10.05
CA LEU A 354 -40.31 40.33 -10.75
C LEU A 354 -39.47 41.16 -9.76
N PRO A 355 -38.23 41.56 -10.13
CA PRO A 355 -37.40 42.35 -9.25
C PRO A 355 -38.08 43.69 -8.93
N PRO A 356 -37.97 44.18 -7.68
CA PRO A 356 -38.50 45.48 -7.32
C PRO A 356 -37.84 46.59 -8.15
N PRO A 357 -38.56 47.70 -8.44
CA PRO A 357 -38.05 48.76 -9.28
C PRO A 357 -36.76 49.35 -8.69
N SER A 358 -35.77 49.55 -9.56
CA SER A 358 -34.45 50.08 -9.23
C SER A 358 -34.54 51.47 -8.56
N PRO A 359 -33.74 51.73 -7.51
CA PRO A 359 -33.70 53.03 -6.85
C PRO A 359 -33.19 54.12 -7.81
N PRO A 360 -33.65 55.38 -7.65
CA PRO A 360 -33.27 56.48 -8.53
C PRO A 360 -31.76 56.76 -8.49
N PRO A 361 -31.17 57.22 -9.60
CA PRO A 361 -29.73 57.41 -9.73
C PRO A 361 -29.20 58.47 -8.75
N PRO A 362 -27.97 58.32 -8.24
CA PRO A 362 -27.32 59.32 -7.39
C PRO A 362 -27.12 60.64 -8.14
N LEU A 363 -27.36 61.74 -7.44
CA LEU A 363 -27.17 63.11 -7.93
C LEU A 363 -25.70 63.36 -8.30
N SER A 364 -25.50 63.95 -9.48
CA SER A 364 -24.21 64.29 -10.06
C SER A 364 -23.38 65.20 -9.12
N PRO A 365 -22.04 65.04 -9.08
CA PRO A 365 -21.17 65.95 -8.33
C PRO A 365 -21.24 67.39 -8.90
N PRO A 366 -21.07 68.41 -8.05
CA PRO A 366 -21.14 69.80 -8.47
C PRO A 366 -20.01 70.18 -9.44
N PRO A 367 -20.26 71.07 -10.41
CA PRO A 367 -19.29 71.49 -11.40
C PRO A 367 -18.17 72.37 -10.79
N PRO A 368 -16.98 72.42 -11.44
CA PRO A 368 -15.87 73.24 -10.98
C PRO A 368 -16.18 74.73 -11.04
N THR A 369 -15.77 75.44 -10.00
CA THR A 369 -15.94 76.89 -9.84
C THR A 369 -15.04 77.63 -10.83
N THR A 370 -15.60 78.12 -11.93
CA THR A 370 -14.98 79.17 -12.76
C THR A 370 -15.10 80.53 -12.08
N ARG A 371 -13.97 81.15 -11.75
CA ARG A 371 -13.91 82.59 -11.45
C ARG A 371 -13.44 83.32 -12.70
N ALA A 372 -14.32 84.15 -13.24
CA ALA A 372 -14.10 84.94 -14.45
C ALA A 372 -13.19 86.16 -14.17
N THR A 373 -12.28 86.40 -15.13
CA THR A 373 -11.77 87.67 -15.70
C THR A 373 -11.71 88.94 -14.83
N PHE A 374 -10.57 89.64 -14.88
CA PHE A 374 -10.54 91.02 -15.41
C PHE A 374 -9.17 91.33 -16.05
N SER A 375 -9.25 92.13 -17.11
CA SER A 375 -8.20 92.70 -17.95
C SER A 375 -7.23 93.59 -17.20
N THR A 376 -6.00 93.75 -17.69
CA THR A 376 -5.51 95.00 -18.34
C THR A 376 -4.00 94.94 -18.61
N THR A 377 -3.68 95.12 -19.89
CA THR A 377 -2.67 96.02 -20.47
C THR A 377 -1.19 96.02 -20.05
N THR A 378 -0.42 96.27 -21.10
CA THR A 378 0.85 97.01 -21.22
C THR A 378 2.12 96.30 -20.73
N ASP A 379 3.08 95.97 -21.58
CA ASP A 379 3.92 96.75 -22.51
C ASP A 379 5.29 97.08 -21.90
N HIS A 380 6.30 96.80 -22.72
CA HIS A 380 7.61 97.44 -22.82
C HIS A 380 8.68 97.36 -21.72
N SER A 381 9.87 96.92 -22.22
CA SER A 381 11.25 97.37 -21.92
C SER A 381 11.80 97.10 -20.51
N SER A 382 13.03 96.59 -20.32
CA SER A 382 14.26 96.66 -21.11
C SER A 382 15.08 95.38 -20.94
#